data_AF-A0A7X8LBT8-F1
#
_entry.id   AF-A0A7X8LBT8-F1
#
_cell.length_a   1.000
_cell.length_b   1.000
_cell.length_c   1.000
_cell.angle_alpha   90.00
_cell.angle_beta   90.00
_cell.angle_gamma   90.00
#
_symmetry.space_group_name_H-M   'P 1'
#
loop_
_entity.id
_entity.type
_entity.pdbx_description
1 polymer ?
#
loop_
_entity_poly.entity_id
_entity_poly.type
_entity_poly.pdbx_seq_one_letter_code
_entity_poly.pdbx_strand_id
1 'polypeptide(L)'
;MKFFKRFGSVYYRLIASYVILILFSTALTSSILFRYFSSNFNRQIEKVNQKMLYQLSNSISSNIIDPVESLSQEITLDHAKNSDLLYLFRYPLEGNHIRISLVYRYLQNIVAMYPDVIDSIQVYYKEKEMLISSKMGIVFLQDKPDRTQMYLDWLSEIENTSENMIWIDTRST
;
A
#
# COMPACT_ATOMS: atom_id res chain seq x y z
N MET A 1 -35.99 17.85 61.52
CA MET A 1 -34.94 17.73 62.58
C MET A 1 -35.10 16.53 63.55
N LYS A 2 -35.91 15.49 63.28
CA LYS A 2 -35.98 14.28 64.15
C LYS A 2 -35.08 13.12 63.71
N PHE A 3 -34.65 13.06 62.44
CA PHE A 3 -33.78 12.00 61.95
C PHE A 3 -32.41 12.01 62.64
N PHE A 4 -31.79 13.18 62.83
CA PHE A 4 -30.45 13.32 63.43
C PHE A 4 -30.34 12.86 64.90
N LYS A 5 -31.43 12.86 65.69
CA LYS A 5 -31.39 12.40 67.09
C LYS A 5 -31.37 10.86 67.25
N ARG A 6 -31.74 10.09 66.22
CA ARG A 6 -31.64 8.61 66.24
C ARG A 6 -30.22 8.09 65.96
N PHE A 7 -29.32 8.95 65.46
CA PHE A 7 -27.93 8.60 65.14
C PHE A 7 -26.98 8.54 66.35
N GLY A 8 -27.46 8.86 67.55
CA GLY A 8 -26.69 8.70 68.79
C GLY A 8 -26.68 7.27 69.36
N SER A 9 -27.45 6.35 68.77
CA SER A 9 -27.51 4.94 69.18
C SER A 9 -26.29 4.16 68.67
N VAL A 10 -25.71 3.34 69.54
CA VAL A 10 -24.56 2.46 69.24
C VAL A 10 -24.81 1.62 67.98
N TYR A 11 -26.04 1.16 67.75
CA TYR A 11 -26.42 0.38 66.57
C TYR A 11 -26.25 1.15 65.25
N TYR A 12 -26.63 2.43 65.22
CA TYR A 12 -26.51 3.25 64.01
C TYR A 12 -25.04 3.53 63.69
N ARG A 13 -24.21 3.75 64.72
CA ARG A 13 -22.77 3.97 64.58
C ARG A 13 -22.06 2.74 64.03
N LEU A 14 -22.50 1.54 64.45
CA LEU A 14 -21.95 0.26 64.02
C LEU A 14 -22.35 -0.09 62.57
N ILE A 15 -23.60 0.19 62.18
CA ILE A 15 -24.03 0.05 60.78
C ILE A 15 -23.28 1.04 59.88
N ALA A 16 -23.15 2.30 60.30
CA ALA A 16 -22.46 3.32 59.52
C ALA A 16 -20.98 2.99 59.32
N SER A 17 -20.28 2.49 60.35
CA SER A 17 -18.87 2.09 60.20
C SER A 17 -18.70 0.93 59.23
N TYR A 18 -19.62 -0.05 59.24
CA TYR A 18 -19.60 -1.17 58.30
C TYR A 18 -19.82 -0.70 56.85
N VAL A 19 -20.80 0.17 56.62
CA VAL A 19 -21.07 0.72 55.28
C VAL A 19 -19.86 1.49 54.76
N ILE A 20 -19.24 2.32 55.60
CA ILE A 20 -18.03 3.07 55.23
C ILE A 20 -16.88 2.12 54.90
N LEU A 21 -16.68 1.07 55.69
CA LEU A 21 -15.61 0.10 55.48
C LEU A 21 -15.80 -0.66 54.15
N ILE A 22 -17.03 -1.07 53.84
CA ILE A 22 -17.37 -1.71 52.56
C ILE A 22 -17.09 -0.76 51.41
N LEU A 23 -17.60 0.47 51.46
CA LEU A 23 -17.38 1.47 50.40
C LEU A 23 -15.88 1.74 50.20
N PHE A 24 -15.13 1.89 51.28
CA PHE A 24 -13.69 2.14 51.22
C PHE A 24 -12.95 0.95 50.58
N SER A 25 -13.25 -0.27 51.00
CA SER A 25 -12.65 -1.48 50.44
C SER A 25 -12.97 -1.63 48.95
N THR A 26 -14.24 -1.45 48.56
CA THR A 26 -14.66 -1.56 47.17
C THR A 26 -14.04 -0.47 46.29
N ALA A 27 -13.96 0.78 46.78
CA ALA A 27 -13.35 1.89 46.05
C ALA A 27 -11.84 1.69 45.85
N LEU A 28 -11.15 1.21 46.89
CA LEU A 28 -9.71 0.93 46.81
C LEU A 28 -9.42 -0.15 45.76
N THR A 29 -10.12 -1.28 45.85
CA THR A 29 -9.95 -2.40 44.91
C THR A 29 -10.32 -1.98 43.48
N SER A 30 -11.42 -1.24 43.29
CA SER A 30 -11.84 -0.74 41.98
C SER A 30 -10.81 0.20 41.37
N SER A 31 -10.21 1.10 42.16
CA SER A 31 -9.20 2.03 41.69
C SER A 31 -7.92 1.32 41.23
N ILE A 32 -7.45 0.34 41.99
CA ILE A 32 -6.28 -0.47 41.65
C ILE A 32 -6.55 -1.26 40.35
N LEU A 33 -7.69 -1.95 40.28
CA LEU A 33 -8.09 -2.73 39.10
C LEU A 33 -8.22 -1.84 37.87
N PHE A 34 -8.87 -0.69 37.98
CA PHE A 34 -9.06 0.22 36.87
C PHE A 34 -7.73 0.71 36.30
N ARG A 35 -6.79 1.12 37.16
CA ARG A 35 -5.45 1.57 36.72
C ARG A 35 -4.65 0.45 36.06
N TYR A 36 -4.64 -0.73 36.67
CA TYR A 36 -3.92 -1.88 36.14
C TYR A 36 -4.49 -2.34 34.79
N PHE A 37 -5.82 -2.45 34.71
CA PHE A 37 -6.50 -2.93 33.52
C PHE A 37 -6.40 -1.92 32.38
N SER A 38 -6.60 -0.63 32.64
CA SER A 38 -6.52 0.42 31.61
C SER A 38 -5.13 0.46 30.95
N SER A 39 -4.05 0.42 31.75
CA SER A 39 -2.68 0.41 31.23
C SER A 39 -2.37 -0.85 30.42
N ASN A 40 -2.69 -2.03 30.96
CA ASN A 40 -2.39 -3.29 30.29
C ASN A 40 -3.27 -3.54 29.06
N PHE A 41 -4.52 -3.09 29.07
CA PHE A 41 -5.42 -3.19 27.94
C PHE A 41 -4.91 -2.31 26.79
N ASN A 42 -4.61 -1.03 27.06
CA ASN A 42 -4.07 -0.12 26.05
C ASN A 42 -2.77 -0.65 25.45
N ARG A 43 -1.86 -1.15 26.29
CA ARG A 43 -0.59 -1.72 25.82
C ARG A 43 -0.78 -2.96 24.94
N GLN A 44 -1.78 -3.80 25.25
CA GLN A 44 -2.11 -4.96 24.42
C GLN A 44 -2.72 -4.55 23.08
N ILE A 45 -3.66 -3.60 23.08
CA ILE A 45 -4.26 -3.05 21.86
C ILE A 45 -3.18 -2.46 20.96
N GLU A 46 -2.29 -1.64 21.51
CA GLU A 46 -1.19 -1.04 20.75
C GLU A 46 -0.29 -2.12 20.14
N LYS A 47 0.09 -3.13 20.91
CA LYS A 47 0.92 -4.24 20.43
C LYS A 47 0.26 -5.03 19.31
N VAL A 48 -1.05 -5.29 19.41
CA VAL A 48 -1.81 -6.00 18.37
C VAL A 48 -1.88 -5.16 17.10
N ASN A 49 -2.18 -3.86 17.22
CA ASN A 49 -2.23 -2.94 16.09
C ASN A 49 -0.88 -2.83 15.39
N GLN A 50 0.21 -2.66 16.15
CA GLN A 50 1.56 -2.63 15.59
C GLN A 50 1.90 -3.94 14.85
N LYS A 51 1.53 -5.10 15.42
CA LYS A 51 1.75 -6.39 14.75
C LYS A 51 0.94 -6.50 13.46
N MET A 52 -0.30 -6.05 13.45
CA MET A 52 -1.16 -6.05 12.26
C MET A 52 -0.58 -5.14 11.18
N LEU A 53 -0.16 -3.92 11.53
CA LEU A 53 0.48 -2.98 10.60
C LEU A 53 1.79 -3.54 10.03
N TYR A 54 2.61 -4.17 10.86
CA TYR A 54 3.83 -4.83 10.42
C TYR A 54 3.54 -5.97 9.44
N GLN A 55 2.53 -6.80 9.73
CA GLN A 55 2.12 -7.87 8.83
C GLN A 55 1.58 -7.34 7.50
N LEU A 56 0.80 -6.26 7.54
CA LEU A 56 0.29 -5.61 6.33
C LEU A 56 1.44 -5.05 5.49
N SER A 57 2.37 -4.33 6.11
CA SER A 57 3.56 -3.80 5.45
C SER A 57 4.37 -4.91 4.80
N ASN A 58 4.67 -5.98 5.54
CA ASN A 58 5.41 -7.11 5.00
C ASN A 58 4.68 -7.79 3.85
N SER A 59 3.35 -7.92 3.93
CA SER A 59 2.54 -8.51 2.87
C SER A 59 2.58 -7.66 1.60
N ILE A 60 2.51 -6.33 1.73
CA ILE A 60 2.64 -5.41 0.58
C ILE A 60 4.05 -5.54 -0.02
N SER A 61 5.10 -5.51 0.81
CA SER A 61 6.46 -5.66 0.34
C SER A 61 6.66 -6.98 -0.42
N SER A 62 6.32 -8.13 0.20
CA SER A 62 6.61 -9.44 -0.37
C SER A 62 5.74 -9.81 -1.57
N ASN A 63 4.50 -9.34 -1.62
CA ASN A 63 3.53 -9.75 -2.64
C ASN A 63 3.38 -8.74 -3.77
N ILE A 64 3.78 -7.48 -3.57
CA ILE A 64 3.62 -6.41 -4.56
C ILE A 64 4.99 -5.82 -4.93
N ILE A 65 5.76 -5.32 -3.96
CA ILE A 65 7.00 -4.58 -4.24
C ILE A 65 8.10 -5.50 -4.75
N ASP A 66 8.43 -6.57 -4.02
CA ASP A 66 9.53 -7.47 -4.37
C ASP A 66 9.32 -8.15 -5.75
N PRO A 67 8.10 -8.61 -6.12
CA PRO A 67 7.85 -9.14 -7.45
C PRO A 67 8.00 -8.10 -8.57
N VAL A 68 7.52 -6.86 -8.36
CA VAL A 68 7.65 -5.77 -9.34
C VAL A 68 9.10 -5.38 -9.53
N GLU A 69 9.87 -5.27 -8.45
CA GLU A 69 11.31 -4.98 -8.51
C GLU A 69 12.06 -6.10 -9.24
N SER A 70 11.83 -7.35 -8.84
CA SER A 70 12.47 -8.53 -9.46
C SER A 70 12.16 -8.60 -10.96
N LEU A 71 10.91 -8.31 -11.34
CA LEU A 71 10.51 -8.28 -12.75
C LEU A 71 11.16 -7.12 -13.50
N SER A 72 11.22 -5.92 -12.92
CA SER A 72 11.90 -4.77 -13.53
C SER A 72 13.37 -5.08 -13.82
N GLN A 73 14.04 -5.74 -12.87
CA GLN A 73 15.40 -6.23 -13.04
C GLN A 73 15.48 -7.31 -14.12
N GLU A 74 14.56 -8.29 -14.14
CA GLU A 74 14.50 -9.33 -15.16
C GLU A 74 14.36 -8.73 -16.56
N ILE A 75 13.42 -7.79 -16.77
CA ILE A 75 13.17 -7.10 -18.05
C ILE A 75 14.39 -6.31 -18.53
N THR A 76 15.15 -5.71 -17.61
CA THR A 76 16.27 -4.83 -17.96
C THR A 76 17.60 -5.57 -18.12
N LEU A 77 17.83 -6.64 -17.34
CA LEU A 77 19.14 -7.30 -17.21
C LEU A 77 19.22 -8.68 -17.90
N ASP A 78 18.10 -9.40 -18.08
CA ASP A 78 18.12 -10.74 -18.69
C ASP A 78 18.22 -10.65 -20.23
N HIS A 79 19.45 -10.50 -20.70
CA HIS A 79 19.77 -10.43 -22.13
C HIS A 79 19.31 -11.65 -22.94
N ALA A 80 19.19 -12.83 -22.32
CA ALA A 80 18.80 -14.05 -23.02
C ALA A 80 17.30 -14.07 -23.30
N LYS A 81 16.48 -13.64 -22.34
CA LYS A 81 15.01 -13.59 -22.48
C LYS A 81 14.54 -12.36 -23.26
N ASN A 82 15.28 -11.25 -23.21
CA ASN A 82 14.76 -9.94 -23.64
C ASN A 82 15.52 -9.39 -24.85
N SER A 83 16.20 -10.25 -25.59
CA SER A 83 17.06 -9.84 -26.72
C SER A 83 16.33 -8.99 -27.75
N ASP A 84 15.07 -9.27 -28.05
CA ASP A 84 14.25 -8.47 -28.97
C ASP A 84 13.90 -7.08 -28.40
N LEU A 85 13.58 -7.00 -27.12
CA LEU A 85 13.30 -5.73 -26.43
C LEU A 85 14.56 -4.86 -26.38
N LEU A 86 15.69 -5.46 -25.99
CA LEU A 86 16.98 -4.78 -25.92
C LEU A 86 17.52 -4.37 -27.29
N TYR A 87 17.16 -5.11 -28.34
CA TYR A 87 17.47 -4.73 -29.71
C TYR A 87 16.79 -3.40 -30.06
N LEU A 88 15.53 -3.18 -29.64
CA LEU A 88 14.83 -1.93 -29.89
C LEU A 88 15.54 -0.72 -29.25
N PHE A 89 16.29 -0.89 -28.18
CA PHE A 89 17.05 0.21 -27.58
C PHE A 89 18.38 0.52 -28.27
N ARG A 90 18.86 -0.36 -29.15
CA ARG A 90 20.20 -0.25 -29.78
C ARG A 90 20.17 -0.02 -31.28
N TYR A 91 19.07 -0.36 -31.95
CA TYR A 91 18.98 -0.35 -33.40
C TYR A 91 17.69 0.31 -33.89
N PRO A 92 17.71 0.97 -35.05
CA PRO A 92 16.53 1.59 -35.63
C PRO A 92 15.46 0.54 -35.98
N LEU A 93 14.20 0.91 -35.78
CA LEU A 93 13.02 0.06 -36.00
C LEU A 93 12.69 -0.25 -37.47
N GLU A 94 13.39 0.36 -38.42
CA GLU A 94 13.03 0.33 -39.85
C GLU A 94 13.10 -1.07 -40.45
N GLY A 95 11.97 -1.52 -41.02
CA GLY A 95 11.82 -2.85 -41.61
C GLY A 95 11.68 -4.00 -40.61
N ASN A 96 11.66 -3.73 -39.29
CA ASN A 96 11.74 -4.77 -38.26
C ASN A 96 10.42 -5.00 -37.49
N HIS A 97 9.31 -4.98 -38.22
CA HIS A 97 7.95 -5.12 -37.64
C HIS A 97 7.74 -6.44 -36.89
N ILE A 98 8.44 -7.50 -37.28
CA ILE A 98 8.39 -8.80 -36.59
C ILE A 98 8.87 -8.64 -35.15
N ARG A 99 9.99 -7.94 -34.90
CA ARG A 99 10.50 -7.74 -33.54
C ARG A 99 9.59 -6.89 -32.67
N ILE A 100 8.93 -5.88 -33.25
CA ILE A 100 7.91 -5.11 -32.53
C ILE A 100 6.79 -6.03 -32.05
N SER A 101 6.32 -6.95 -32.91
CA SER A 101 5.28 -7.92 -32.53
C SER A 101 5.76 -8.92 -31.46
N LEU A 102 7.02 -9.33 -31.50
CA LEU A 102 7.63 -10.20 -30.50
C LEU A 102 7.75 -9.51 -29.15
N VAL A 103 8.17 -8.24 -29.12
CA VAL A 103 8.21 -7.42 -27.91
C VAL A 103 6.81 -7.23 -27.34
N TYR A 104 5.81 -6.90 -28.16
CA TYR A 104 4.42 -6.79 -27.70
C TYR A 104 3.94 -8.09 -27.03
N ARG A 105 4.14 -9.26 -27.69
CA ARG A 105 3.77 -10.56 -27.11
C ARG A 105 4.54 -10.89 -25.84
N TYR A 106 5.81 -10.54 -25.79
CA TYR A 106 6.65 -10.71 -24.60
C TYR A 106 6.09 -9.91 -23.41
N LEU A 107 5.75 -8.63 -23.62
CA LEU A 107 5.13 -7.79 -22.58
C LEU A 107 3.76 -8.35 -22.13
N GLN A 108 2.95 -8.86 -23.07
CA GLN A 108 1.68 -9.50 -22.73
C GLN A 108 1.85 -10.75 -21.87
N ASN A 109 2.82 -11.60 -22.21
CA ASN A 109 3.11 -12.81 -21.45
C ASN A 109 3.55 -12.47 -20.02
N ILE A 110 4.35 -11.43 -19.84
CA ILE A 110 4.74 -10.97 -18.50
C ILE A 110 3.52 -10.53 -17.69
N VAL A 111 2.68 -9.66 -18.24
CA VAL A 111 1.49 -9.18 -17.53
C VAL A 111 0.55 -10.34 -17.19
N ALA A 112 0.42 -11.33 -18.07
CA ALA A 112 -0.37 -12.53 -17.82
C ALA A 112 0.20 -13.42 -16.70
N MET A 113 1.49 -13.32 -16.37
CA MET A 113 2.10 -14.03 -15.23
C MET A 113 1.83 -13.34 -13.89
N TYR A 114 1.50 -12.04 -13.88
CA TYR A 114 1.27 -11.24 -12.68
C TYR A 114 -0.03 -10.40 -12.76
N PRO A 115 -1.20 -11.01 -13.05
CA PRO A 115 -2.43 -10.27 -13.35
C PRO A 115 -2.98 -9.46 -12.15
N ASP A 116 -2.67 -9.89 -10.93
CA ASP A 116 -3.16 -9.24 -9.70
C ASP A 116 -2.30 -8.04 -9.28
N VAL A 117 -1.09 -7.92 -9.83
CA VAL A 117 -0.08 -6.93 -9.42
C VAL A 117 0.21 -5.93 -10.53
N ILE A 118 0.15 -6.36 -11.79
CA ILE A 118 0.58 -5.56 -12.95
C ILE A 118 -0.58 -5.39 -13.92
N ASP A 119 -1.07 -4.16 -14.09
CA ASP A 119 -2.10 -3.86 -15.09
C ASP A 119 -1.54 -3.78 -16.51
N SER A 120 -0.39 -3.13 -16.69
CA SER A 120 0.26 -3.02 -18.00
C SER A 120 1.75 -2.73 -17.90
N ILE A 121 2.48 -3.11 -18.95
CA ILE A 121 3.88 -2.74 -19.16
C ILE A 121 3.99 -2.05 -20.51
N GLN A 122 4.75 -0.97 -20.54
CA GLN A 122 4.86 -0.08 -21.69
C GLN A 122 6.32 0.24 -21.97
N VAL A 123 6.69 0.23 -23.24
CA VAL A 123 8.02 0.59 -23.72
C VAL A 123 7.89 1.81 -24.61
N TYR A 124 8.50 2.91 -24.19
CA TYR A 124 8.53 4.15 -24.95
C TYR A 124 9.79 4.22 -25.83
N TYR A 125 9.59 4.39 -27.13
CA TYR A 125 10.64 4.56 -28.12
C TYR A 125 10.66 6.00 -28.63
N LYS A 126 11.64 6.78 -28.14
CA LYS A 126 11.72 8.23 -28.32
C LYS A 126 11.86 8.67 -29.77
N GLU A 127 12.69 8.00 -30.58
CA GLU A 127 13.06 8.46 -31.92
C GLU A 127 11.88 8.53 -32.90
N LYS A 128 10.87 7.68 -32.72
CA LYS A 128 9.62 7.69 -33.52
C LYS A 128 8.38 8.05 -32.73
N GLU A 129 8.56 8.54 -31.50
CA GLU A 129 7.47 8.84 -30.57
C GLU A 129 6.42 7.71 -30.57
N MET A 130 6.89 6.50 -30.28
CA MET A 130 6.10 5.27 -30.37
C MET A 130 6.07 4.57 -29.02
N LEU A 131 4.91 4.05 -28.65
CA LEU A 131 4.71 3.29 -27.43
C LEU A 131 4.25 1.87 -27.75
N ILE A 132 4.91 0.88 -27.17
CA ILE A 132 4.51 -0.53 -27.24
C ILE A 132 3.94 -0.90 -25.87
N SER A 133 2.64 -1.11 -25.80
CA SER A 133 1.90 -1.43 -24.57
C SER A 133 1.34 -2.84 -24.61
N SER A 134 1.47 -3.59 -23.51
CA SER A 134 0.83 -4.91 -23.36
C SER A 134 -0.70 -4.86 -23.49
N LYS A 135 -1.32 -3.72 -23.16
CA LYS A 135 -2.77 -3.53 -23.10
C LYS A 135 -3.32 -2.77 -24.31
N MET A 136 -2.58 -1.76 -24.79
CA MET A 136 -3.04 -0.86 -25.86
C MET A 136 -2.47 -1.20 -27.24
N GLY A 137 -1.52 -2.14 -27.32
CA GLY A 137 -0.81 -2.44 -28.56
C GLY A 137 0.24 -1.37 -28.90
N ILE A 138 0.44 -1.14 -30.19
CA ILE A 138 1.39 -0.14 -30.69
C ILE A 138 0.65 1.19 -30.90
N VAL A 139 1.12 2.26 -30.28
CA VAL A 139 0.57 3.60 -30.39
C VAL A 139 1.65 4.54 -30.91
N PHE A 140 1.38 5.21 -32.02
CA PHE A 140 2.20 6.32 -32.52
C PHE A 140 1.63 7.61 -31.94
N LEU A 141 2.44 8.36 -31.20
CA LEU A 141 1.97 9.52 -30.45
C LEU A 141 1.50 10.65 -31.36
N GLN A 142 2.08 10.75 -32.56
CA GLN A 142 1.72 11.74 -33.58
C GLN A 142 0.33 11.53 -34.19
N ASP A 143 -0.13 10.27 -34.27
CA ASP A 143 -1.38 9.93 -34.97
C ASP A 143 -2.63 10.01 -34.07
N LYS A 144 -2.45 9.96 -32.74
CA LYS A 144 -3.56 9.89 -31.78
C LYS A 144 -3.34 10.76 -30.54
N PRO A 145 -3.24 12.10 -30.69
CA PRO A 145 -2.92 13.01 -29.59
C PRO A 145 -3.89 12.89 -28.41
N ASP A 146 -5.20 12.72 -28.66
CA ASP A 146 -6.21 12.67 -27.58
C ASP A 146 -6.08 11.43 -26.68
N ARG A 147 -5.78 10.26 -27.27
CA ARG A 147 -5.55 9.02 -26.48
C ARG A 147 -4.19 9.07 -25.80
N THR A 148 -3.19 9.61 -26.48
CA THR A 148 -1.85 9.82 -25.93
C THR A 148 -1.89 10.69 -24.69
N GLN A 149 -2.63 11.80 -24.71
CA GLN A 149 -2.68 12.76 -23.61
C GLN A 149 -3.35 12.18 -22.35
N MET A 150 -4.38 11.34 -22.52
CA MET A 150 -5.04 10.68 -21.39
C MET A 150 -4.16 9.59 -20.76
N TYR A 151 -3.31 8.89 -21.52
CA TYR A 151 -2.51 7.76 -21.03
C TYR A 151 -1.03 8.09 -20.74
N LEU A 152 -0.51 9.23 -21.21
CA LEU A 152 0.90 9.66 -21.08
C LEU A 152 1.05 11.05 -20.44
N ASP A 153 0.02 11.57 -19.80
CA ASP A 153 0.12 12.69 -18.84
C ASP A 153 1.32 12.51 -17.88
N TRP A 154 1.47 11.30 -17.32
CA TRP A 154 2.60 10.95 -16.46
C TRP A 154 3.98 11.03 -17.14
N LEU A 155 4.05 10.80 -18.46
CA LEU A 155 5.32 10.84 -19.19
C LEU A 155 5.86 12.26 -19.22
N SER A 156 4.98 13.25 -19.40
CA SER A 156 5.35 14.67 -19.32
C SER A 156 5.80 15.08 -17.92
N GLU A 157 5.26 14.45 -16.88
CA GLU A 157 5.65 14.69 -15.50
C GLU A 157 7.05 14.10 -15.20
N ILE A 158 7.36 12.93 -15.76
CA ILE A 158 8.70 12.33 -15.69
C ILE A 158 9.74 13.12 -16.49
N GLU A 159 9.42 13.54 -17.72
CA GLU A 159 10.38 14.30 -18.54
C GLU A 159 10.79 15.64 -17.92
N ASN A 160 9.92 16.25 -17.11
CA ASN A 160 10.17 17.51 -16.43
C ASN A 160 10.83 17.36 -15.05
N THR A 161 11.05 16.13 -14.57
CA THR A 161 11.58 15.85 -13.25
C THR A 161 12.97 15.21 -13.35
N SER A 162 13.89 15.57 -12.47
CA SER A 162 15.26 15.01 -12.44
C SER A 162 15.37 13.68 -11.69
N GLU A 163 14.26 13.14 -11.19
CA GLU A 163 14.21 11.93 -10.37
C GLU A 163 13.81 10.71 -11.20
N ASN A 164 14.35 9.55 -10.83
CA ASN A 164 14.15 8.29 -11.58
C ASN A 164 12.82 7.59 -11.26
N MET A 165 12.05 8.10 -10.30
CA MET A 165 10.79 7.51 -9.83
C MET A 165 9.83 8.63 -9.42
N ILE A 166 8.60 8.59 -9.92
CA ILE A 166 7.54 9.51 -9.53
C ILE A 166 6.32 8.68 -9.14
N TRP A 167 5.76 9.00 -7.98
CA TRP A 167 4.46 8.47 -7.57
C TRP A 167 3.37 9.30 -8.23
N ILE A 168 2.55 8.63 -9.05
CA ILE A 168 1.41 9.27 -9.73
C ILE A 168 0.15 8.87 -8.96
N ASP A 169 -0.73 9.84 -8.72
CA ASP A 169 -1.98 9.58 -8.02
C ASP A 169 -2.89 8.62 -8.79
N THR A 170 -3.71 7.87 -8.04
CA THR A 170 -4.71 6.97 -8.62
C THR A 170 -5.67 7.76 -9.50
N ARG A 171 -5.72 7.39 -10.79
CA ARG A 171 -6.61 8.05 -11.75
C ARG A 171 -8.07 7.81 -11.37
N SER A 172 -8.85 8.88 -11.26
CA SER A 172 -10.30 8.77 -11.12
C SER A 172 -10.89 8.28 -12.46
N THR A 173 -11.53 7.12 -12.44
CA THR A 173 -12.34 6.61 -13.56
C THR A 173 -13.56 7.47 -13.83
#